data_AF-A0A0D2GTX7-F1
#
_entry.id   AF-A0A0D2GTX7-F1
#
_cell.length_a   1.000
_cell.length_b   1.000
_cell.length_c   1.000
_cell.angle_alpha   90.00
_cell.angle_beta   90.00
_cell.angle_gamma   90.00
#
_symmetry.space_group_name_H-M   'P 1'
#
loop_
_entity.id
_entity.type
_entity.pdbx_description
1 polymer ?
#
loop_
_entity_poly.entity_id
_entity_poly.type
_entity_poly.pdbx_seq_one_letter_code
_entity_poly.pdbx_strand_id
1 'polypeptide(L)'
;MVTLEEFLDRRNPDIDSSNILSGPNTVSIHYSNLGGVEEWGEFNYTTLRNLYGEILDRTLLNPPDNQIPTELEAEIWDERQFELLFSQYMLTSVRYALRQAYDYCDKSWECNPPGEFFAPIDPGAGGRAKRPKDSDNPRFRPDWSFVRRGYMTSTTPKSYINLCPGDTKLGVKWKHEWHRTDFKTWKVPAEQIQTYSDDHWNVRYVGSGLSTTRSLRTAASTLGHARVASDETDLSSLMTPLSITTHSYRDDPPNVEYQPIKAKFIPWTIVSKGLNVKKALFMLFMLAGAPGGPKLVQTDYPPLDSWWPEGSVFRHNSTGKVSNYLQPTTLLSHPSGEVADPTTPVEEPRRRGAHEERASEVASGSGNEQGRGKRRRVDVK
;
A
#
# COMPACT_ATOMS: atom_id res chain seq x y z
N MET A 1 13.54 -20.81 -26.21
CA MET A 1 13.55 -19.35 -25.97
C MET A 1 12.16 -18.82 -26.23
N VAL A 2 11.67 -17.92 -25.39
CA VAL A 2 10.36 -17.25 -25.53
C VAL A 2 10.54 -15.81 -25.07
N THR A 3 9.69 -14.88 -25.51
CA THR A 3 9.69 -13.52 -24.95
C THR A 3 9.13 -13.51 -23.52
N LEU A 4 9.40 -12.45 -22.77
CA LEU A 4 8.79 -12.24 -21.45
C LEU A 4 7.26 -12.18 -21.57
N GLU A 5 6.75 -11.61 -22.66
CA GLU A 5 5.32 -11.58 -22.96
C GLU A 5 4.75 -12.99 -23.17
N GLU A 6 5.37 -13.81 -24.02
CA GLU A 6 4.96 -15.19 -24.27
C GLU A 6 5.00 -16.04 -22.99
N PHE A 7 5.97 -15.77 -22.11
CA PHE A 7 6.04 -16.40 -20.80
C PHE A 7 4.85 -16.01 -19.90
N LEU A 8 4.44 -14.74 -19.89
CA LEU A 8 3.26 -14.24 -19.17
C LEU A 8 1.94 -14.66 -19.82
N ASP A 9 1.95 -15.06 -21.09
CA ASP A 9 0.78 -15.62 -21.82
C ASP A 9 0.49 -17.09 -21.54
N ARG A 10 1.36 -17.76 -20.79
CA ARG A 10 1.11 -19.15 -20.39
C ARG A 10 -0.19 -19.26 -19.61
N ARG A 11 -0.98 -20.28 -19.94
CA ARG A 11 -2.29 -20.57 -19.37
C ARG A 11 -2.26 -20.58 -17.82
N ASN A 12 -3.29 -20.03 -17.21
CA ASN A 12 -3.54 -20.12 -15.77
C ASN A 12 -4.00 -21.54 -15.42
N PRO A 13 -3.70 -22.06 -14.22
CA PRO A 13 -4.20 -23.37 -13.83
C PRO A 13 -5.73 -23.42 -13.90
N ASP A 14 -6.25 -24.56 -14.35
CA ASP A 14 -7.66 -24.88 -14.17
C ASP A 14 -7.89 -25.13 -12.68
N ILE A 15 -8.96 -24.56 -12.15
CA ILE A 15 -9.27 -24.59 -10.72
C ILE A 15 -10.60 -25.30 -10.55
N ASP A 16 -10.63 -26.35 -9.74
CA ASP A 16 -11.88 -26.97 -9.31
C ASP A 16 -12.39 -26.29 -8.04
N SER A 17 -13.55 -25.65 -8.16
CA SER A 17 -14.22 -24.94 -7.07
C SER A 17 -15.53 -25.62 -6.64
N SER A 18 -15.78 -26.85 -7.11
CA SER A 18 -17.02 -27.60 -6.85
C SER A 18 -17.22 -27.96 -5.37
N ASN A 19 -16.14 -28.06 -4.60
CA ASN A 19 -16.15 -28.43 -3.18
C ASN A 19 -16.30 -27.24 -2.22
N ILE A 20 -16.37 -26.01 -2.74
CA ILE A 20 -16.41 -24.81 -1.89
C ILE A 20 -17.76 -24.69 -1.18
N LEU A 21 -17.72 -24.58 0.15
CA LEU A 21 -18.89 -24.25 0.94
C LEU A 21 -19.25 -22.76 0.80
N SER A 22 -20.55 -22.49 0.63
CA SER A 22 -21.08 -21.13 0.68
C SER A 22 -20.91 -20.54 2.08
N GLY A 23 -20.60 -19.24 2.16
CA GLY A 23 -20.50 -18.51 3.41
C GLY A 23 -20.42 -17.01 3.17
N PRO A 24 -20.81 -16.18 4.16
CA PRO A 24 -20.80 -14.73 4.00
C PRO A 24 -19.37 -14.18 3.97
N ASN A 25 -19.23 -12.96 3.44
CA ASN A 25 -18.00 -12.19 3.59
C ASN A 25 -17.84 -11.76 5.06
N THR A 26 -16.61 -11.77 5.54
CA THR A 26 -16.26 -11.15 6.81
C THR A 26 -16.45 -9.64 6.66
N VAL A 27 -17.25 -9.03 7.53
CA VAL A 27 -17.49 -7.59 7.57
C VAL A 27 -16.87 -6.97 8.81
N SER A 28 -16.54 -5.68 8.74
CA SER A 28 -16.08 -4.87 9.86
C SER A 28 -16.73 -3.49 9.78
N ILE A 29 -17.19 -2.97 10.92
CA ILE A 29 -17.69 -1.59 11.02
C ILE A 29 -16.58 -0.54 10.81
N HIS A 30 -15.31 -0.99 10.86
CA HIS A 30 -14.14 -0.13 10.70
C HIS A 30 -13.61 -0.14 9.26
N TYR A 31 -14.31 -0.77 8.32
CA TYR A 31 -13.92 -0.64 6.92
C TYR A 31 -14.32 0.73 6.39
N SER A 32 -13.41 1.35 5.67
CA SER A 32 -13.63 2.59 4.93
C SER A 32 -14.77 2.41 3.94
N ASN A 33 -15.73 3.34 3.92
CA ASN A 33 -16.89 3.26 3.04
C ASN A 33 -16.51 3.59 1.59
N LEU A 34 -16.99 2.77 0.67
CA LEU A 34 -16.75 2.94 -0.75
C LEU A 34 -17.81 3.86 -1.39
N GLY A 35 -17.37 4.97 -2.00
CA GLY A 35 -18.26 5.93 -2.69
C GLY A 35 -18.87 5.41 -4.00
N GLY A 36 -18.23 4.42 -4.63
CA GLY A 36 -18.67 3.83 -5.89
C GLY A 36 -17.57 3.02 -6.57
N VAL A 37 -17.84 2.54 -7.79
CA VAL A 37 -16.84 1.91 -8.66
C VAL A 37 -16.96 2.46 -10.06
N GLU A 38 -15.82 2.74 -10.69
CA GLU A 38 -15.71 3.16 -12.09
C GLU A 38 -14.70 2.28 -12.83
N GLU A 39 -14.81 2.21 -14.17
CA GLU A 39 -13.86 1.44 -14.96
C GLU A 39 -12.49 2.13 -15.01
N TRP A 40 -11.43 1.39 -14.72
CA TRP A 40 -10.06 1.86 -14.93
C TRP A 40 -9.67 1.74 -16.41
N GLY A 41 -10.15 2.69 -17.23
CA GLY A 41 -9.96 2.67 -18.69
C GLY A 41 -8.49 2.64 -19.12
N GLU A 42 -7.61 3.35 -18.43
CA GLU A 42 -6.16 3.37 -18.73
C GLU A 42 -5.44 2.05 -18.41
N PHE A 43 -6.00 1.20 -17.54
CA PHE A 43 -5.39 -0.09 -17.18
C PHE A 43 -5.77 -1.16 -18.22
N ASN A 44 -5.06 -1.14 -19.35
CA ASN A 44 -5.33 -1.98 -20.51
C ASN A 44 -4.03 -2.46 -21.18
N TYR A 45 -4.17 -3.35 -22.18
CA TYR A 45 -3.02 -3.93 -22.88
C TYR A 45 -2.19 -2.91 -23.67
N THR A 46 -2.84 -1.93 -24.30
CA THR A 46 -2.15 -0.88 -25.05
C THR A 46 -1.25 -0.08 -24.11
N THR A 47 -1.77 0.35 -22.96
CA THR A 47 -0.97 1.04 -21.94
C THR A 47 0.18 0.16 -21.45
N LEU A 48 -0.07 -1.13 -21.16
CA LEU A 48 1.01 -2.07 -20.80
C LEU A 48 2.14 -2.10 -21.85
N ARG A 49 1.80 -2.19 -23.14
CA ARG A 49 2.79 -2.18 -24.23
C ARG A 49 3.50 -0.84 -24.40
N ASN A 50 2.82 0.28 -24.18
CA ASN A 50 3.46 1.60 -24.19
C ASN A 50 4.49 1.73 -23.06
N LEU A 51 4.12 1.30 -21.85
CA LEU A 51 4.96 1.44 -20.66
C LEU A 51 6.15 0.47 -20.66
N TYR A 52 5.92 -0.78 -21.04
CA TYR A 52 6.86 -1.88 -20.82
C TYR A 52 7.11 -2.74 -22.07
N GLY A 53 6.74 -2.28 -23.27
CA GLY A 53 6.89 -3.04 -24.52
C GLY A 53 8.31 -3.54 -24.75
N GLU A 54 9.31 -2.66 -24.56
CA GLU A 54 10.73 -3.03 -24.69
C GLU A 54 11.17 -4.13 -23.71
N ILE A 55 10.53 -4.21 -22.54
CA ILE A 55 10.77 -5.24 -21.53
C ILE A 55 10.06 -6.54 -21.91
N LEU A 56 8.81 -6.43 -22.35
CA LEU A 56 7.96 -7.56 -22.75
C LEU A 56 8.53 -8.31 -23.96
N ASP A 57 9.20 -7.60 -24.86
CA ASP A 57 9.83 -8.15 -26.06
C ASP A 57 11.16 -8.89 -25.77
N ARG A 58 11.65 -8.85 -24.52
CA ARG A 58 12.92 -9.50 -24.15
C ARG A 58 12.83 -11.01 -24.24
N THR A 59 13.76 -11.60 -24.99
CA THR A 59 13.94 -13.05 -25.06
C THR A 59 14.52 -13.60 -23.75
N LEU A 60 13.81 -14.56 -23.16
CA LEU A 60 14.24 -15.32 -22.00
C LEU A 60 15.03 -16.55 -22.46
N LEU A 61 16.28 -16.66 -22.00
CA LEU A 61 17.17 -17.75 -22.39
C LEU A 61 16.70 -19.10 -21.81
N ASN A 62 16.40 -19.15 -20.51
CA ASN A 62 15.99 -20.34 -19.78
C ASN A 62 14.85 -20.02 -18.79
N PRO A 63 13.64 -19.71 -19.27
CA PRO A 63 12.50 -19.55 -18.38
C PRO A 63 12.17 -20.87 -17.66
N PRO A 64 11.68 -20.84 -16.41
CA PRO A 64 11.17 -22.04 -15.76
C PRO A 64 10.01 -22.62 -16.57
N ASP A 65 9.75 -23.92 -16.48
CA ASP A 65 8.60 -24.55 -17.13
C ASP A 65 7.28 -24.08 -16.51
N ASN A 66 6.18 -24.25 -17.25
CA ASN A 66 4.85 -23.95 -16.71
C ASN A 66 4.53 -24.99 -15.63
N GLN A 67 4.47 -24.56 -14.37
CA GLN A 67 4.02 -25.42 -13.29
C GLN A 67 2.50 -25.60 -13.42
N ILE A 68 2.06 -26.85 -13.51
CA ILE A 68 0.65 -27.21 -13.59
C ILE A 68 0.33 -27.96 -12.29
N PRO A 69 -0.69 -27.53 -11.52
CA PRO A 69 -1.11 -28.28 -10.35
C PRO A 69 -1.60 -29.67 -10.74
N THR A 70 -1.35 -30.65 -9.89
CA THR A 70 -2.06 -31.93 -9.94
C THR A 70 -3.57 -31.70 -9.73
N GLU A 71 -4.40 -32.68 -10.11
CA GLU A 71 -5.85 -32.59 -9.93
C GLU A 71 -6.22 -32.28 -8.46
N LEU A 72 -5.59 -32.97 -7.49
CA LEU A 72 -5.80 -32.73 -6.07
C LEU A 72 -5.30 -31.36 -5.60
N GLU A 73 -4.23 -30.82 -6.19
CA GLU A 73 -3.75 -29.46 -5.89
C GLU A 73 -4.66 -28.38 -6.47
N ALA A 74 -5.41 -28.69 -7.53
CA ALA A 74 -6.34 -27.79 -8.18
C ALA A 74 -7.72 -27.74 -7.50
N GLU A 75 -8.02 -28.69 -6.61
CA GLU A 75 -9.24 -28.70 -5.79
C GLU A 75 -9.19 -27.64 -4.68
N ILE A 76 -10.16 -26.74 -4.69
CA ILE A 76 -10.32 -25.69 -3.68
C ILE A 76 -11.55 -25.99 -2.83
N TRP A 77 -11.33 -26.10 -1.53
CA TRP A 77 -12.33 -26.31 -0.49
C TRP A 77 -12.57 -25.03 0.33
N ASP A 78 -11.57 -24.15 0.45
CA ASP A 78 -11.64 -22.90 1.20
C ASP A 78 -10.76 -21.78 0.61
N GLU A 79 -10.83 -20.58 1.21
CA GLU A 79 -10.04 -19.40 0.78
C GLU A 79 -8.54 -19.66 0.94
N ARG A 80 -8.15 -20.42 1.97
CA ARG A 80 -6.74 -20.65 2.29
C ARG A 80 -6.05 -21.53 1.24
N GLN A 81 -6.74 -22.55 0.73
CA GLN A 81 -6.23 -23.35 -0.38
C GLN A 81 -6.11 -22.53 -1.66
N PHE A 82 -7.07 -21.63 -1.93
CA PHE A 82 -6.97 -20.73 -3.07
C PHE A 82 -5.77 -19.80 -2.97
N GLU A 83 -5.52 -19.19 -1.80
CA GLU A 83 -4.32 -18.37 -1.55
C GLU A 83 -3.03 -19.12 -1.84
N LEU A 84 -2.93 -20.39 -1.41
CA LEU A 84 -1.75 -21.22 -1.61
C LEU A 84 -1.54 -21.51 -3.10
N LEU A 85 -2.58 -21.94 -3.81
CA LEU A 85 -2.56 -22.18 -5.25
C LEU A 85 -2.16 -20.90 -6.00
N PHE A 86 -2.81 -19.78 -5.70
CA PHE A 86 -2.51 -18.48 -6.31
C PHE A 86 -1.04 -18.07 -6.07
N SER A 87 -0.56 -18.19 -4.84
CA SER A 87 0.84 -17.87 -4.50
C SER A 87 1.85 -18.77 -5.21
N GLN A 88 1.55 -20.06 -5.34
CA GLN A 88 2.44 -21.05 -5.92
C GLN A 88 2.48 -20.97 -7.45
N TYR A 89 1.33 -20.96 -8.12
CA TYR A 89 1.27 -21.09 -9.58
C TYR A 89 1.14 -19.75 -10.31
N MET A 90 0.54 -18.73 -9.69
CA MET A 90 0.39 -17.41 -10.32
C MET A 90 1.52 -16.47 -9.94
N LEU A 91 1.68 -16.21 -8.64
CA LEU A 91 2.67 -15.25 -8.17
C LEU A 91 4.10 -15.70 -8.45
N THR A 92 4.41 -17.00 -8.48
CA THR A 92 5.76 -17.48 -8.84
C THR A 92 6.16 -17.10 -10.27
N SER A 93 5.27 -17.27 -11.24
CA SER A 93 5.53 -16.83 -12.62
C SER A 93 5.71 -15.31 -12.69
N VAL A 94 4.84 -14.55 -12.01
CA VAL A 94 4.94 -13.08 -11.99
C VAL A 94 6.22 -12.61 -11.29
N ARG A 95 6.64 -13.23 -10.18
CA ARG A 95 7.92 -12.95 -9.49
C ARG A 95 9.11 -13.16 -10.41
N TYR A 96 9.12 -14.26 -11.18
CA TYR A 96 10.18 -14.51 -12.15
C TYR A 96 10.21 -13.38 -13.19
N ALA A 97 9.06 -13.03 -13.76
CA ALA A 97 8.95 -11.96 -14.75
C ALA A 97 9.42 -10.60 -14.21
N LEU A 98 9.03 -10.25 -12.98
CA LEU A 98 9.47 -9.02 -12.31
C LEU A 98 10.99 -8.98 -12.13
N ARG A 99 11.63 -10.09 -11.75
CA ARG A 99 13.10 -10.14 -11.62
C ARG A 99 13.79 -9.87 -12.96
N GLN A 100 13.28 -10.46 -14.04
CA GLN A 100 13.82 -10.21 -15.40
C GLN A 100 13.61 -8.75 -15.82
N ALA A 101 12.44 -8.19 -15.52
CA ALA A 101 12.10 -6.80 -15.83
C ALA A 101 13.00 -5.80 -15.09
N TYR A 102 13.16 -5.96 -13.77
CA TYR A 102 14.01 -5.07 -12.97
C TYR A 102 15.48 -5.17 -13.36
N ASP A 103 15.98 -6.39 -13.63
CA ASP A 103 17.34 -6.59 -14.14
C ASP A 103 17.57 -5.89 -15.49
N TYR A 104 16.56 -5.90 -16.36
CA TYR A 104 16.61 -5.14 -17.61
C TYR A 104 16.59 -3.63 -17.38
N CYS A 105 15.66 -3.12 -16.55
CA CYS A 105 15.57 -1.70 -16.22
C CYS A 105 16.90 -1.18 -15.65
N ASP A 106 17.50 -1.88 -14.70
CA ASP A 106 18.77 -1.50 -14.06
C ASP A 106 19.93 -1.43 -15.07
N LYS A 107 19.90 -2.26 -16.12
CA LYS A 107 20.95 -2.33 -17.16
C LYS A 107 20.71 -1.43 -18.37
N SER A 108 19.46 -1.17 -18.72
CA SER A 108 19.09 -0.55 -20.01
C SER A 108 18.52 0.86 -19.87
N TRP A 109 18.08 1.28 -18.68
CA TRP A 109 17.62 2.65 -18.44
C TRP A 109 18.77 3.51 -17.90
N GLU A 110 19.75 3.78 -18.76
CA GLU A 110 21.03 4.43 -18.41
C GLU A 110 20.90 5.82 -17.75
N CYS A 111 19.78 6.52 -17.99
CA CYS A 111 19.53 7.83 -17.38
C CYS A 111 18.99 7.74 -15.95
N ASN A 112 18.58 6.55 -15.48
CA ASN A 112 18.16 6.36 -14.10
C ASN A 112 19.39 6.32 -13.16
N PRO A 113 19.29 6.88 -11.94
CA PRO A 113 20.31 6.72 -10.92
C PRO A 113 20.66 5.25 -10.67
N PRO A 114 21.95 4.89 -10.56
CA PRO A 114 22.38 3.52 -10.35
C PRO A 114 21.72 2.88 -9.12
N GLY A 115 21.18 1.67 -9.30
CA GLY A 115 20.57 0.89 -8.22
C GLY A 115 19.12 1.24 -7.89
N GLU A 116 18.48 2.20 -8.59
CA GLU A 116 17.04 2.48 -8.44
C GLU A 116 16.16 1.24 -8.70
N PHE A 117 16.64 0.29 -9.50
CA PHE A 117 15.97 -0.99 -9.82
C PHE A 117 16.69 -2.22 -9.25
N PHE A 118 17.66 -2.04 -8.35
CA PHE A 118 18.48 -3.14 -7.82
C PHE A 118 17.68 -4.26 -7.12
N ALA A 119 16.55 -3.92 -6.50
CA ALA A 119 15.73 -4.86 -5.75
C ALA A 119 14.31 -4.90 -6.33
N PRO A 120 13.87 -6.01 -6.96
CA PRO A 120 12.51 -6.14 -7.44
C PRO A 120 11.51 -6.13 -6.29
N ILE A 121 10.30 -5.66 -6.59
CA ILE A 121 9.14 -5.89 -5.73
C ILE A 121 8.87 -7.40 -5.64
N ASP A 122 8.59 -7.89 -4.44
CA ASP A 122 8.40 -9.31 -4.16
C ASP A 122 6.99 -9.55 -3.60
N PRO A 123 6.02 -9.93 -4.46
CA PRO A 123 4.69 -10.33 -4.00
C PRO A 123 4.76 -11.63 -3.18
N GLY A 124 4.10 -11.64 -2.03
CA GLY A 124 4.01 -12.81 -1.17
C GLY A 124 2.95 -12.68 -0.09
N ALA A 125 2.98 -13.55 0.92
CA ALA A 125 1.98 -13.54 2.00
C ALA A 125 1.93 -12.20 2.74
N GLY A 126 0.73 -11.73 3.09
CA GLY A 126 0.51 -10.42 3.70
C GLY A 126 1.18 -10.22 5.06
N GLY A 127 1.46 -11.32 5.77
CA GLY A 127 2.17 -11.30 7.06
C GLY A 127 3.56 -10.64 7.01
N ARG A 128 4.17 -10.48 5.83
CA ARG A 128 5.45 -9.75 5.65
C ARG A 128 5.34 -8.26 5.98
N ALA A 129 4.13 -7.68 5.86
CA ALA A 129 3.89 -6.25 6.01
C ALA A 129 2.98 -5.92 7.20
N LYS A 130 3.03 -6.70 8.30
CA LYS A 130 2.24 -6.46 9.52
C LYS A 130 2.50 -5.05 10.10
N ARG A 131 1.47 -4.23 10.37
CA ARG A 131 1.70 -3.06 11.22
C ARG A 131 1.78 -3.46 12.69
N PRO A 132 2.59 -2.75 13.50
CA PRO A 132 2.62 -2.97 14.95
C PRO A 132 1.26 -2.80 15.63
N LYS A 133 0.41 -1.89 15.15
CA LYS A 133 -0.94 -1.64 15.72
C LYS A 133 -1.94 -2.77 15.43
N ASP A 134 -1.68 -3.59 14.42
CA ASP A 134 -2.58 -4.68 13.98
C ASP A 134 -2.20 -6.01 14.66
N SER A 135 -1.51 -5.96 15.80
CA SER A 135 -1.08 -7.16 16.54
C SER A 135 -2.27 -7.82 17.24
N ASP A 136 -3.24 -8.30 16.45
CA ASP A 136 -3.62 -9.72 16.32
C ASP A 136 -4.95 -9.92 15.61
N ASN A 137 -5.57 -8.85 15.12
CA ASN A 137 -6.77 -8.96 14.32
C ASN A 137 -6.44 -9.30 12.84
N PRO A 138 -6.72 -10.52 12.37
CA PRO A 138 -6.43 -10.91 10.99
C PRO A 138 -7.27 -10.15 9.97
N ARG A 139 -8.39 -9.52 10.36
CA ARG A 139 -9.28 -8.76 9.44
C ARG A 139 -8.64 -7.51 8.84
N PHE A 140 -7.54 -7.04 9.43
CA PHE A 140 -6.78 -5.88 8.97
C PHE A 140 -5.46 -6.28 8.31
N ARG A 141 -5.30 -7.57 7.96
CA ARG A 141 -4.14 -8.09 7.25
C ARG A 141 -4.57 -8.48 5.84
N PRO A 142 -3.93 -7.92 4.80
CA PRO A 142 -4.18 -8.39 3.45
C PRO A 142 -3.73 -9.84 3.33
N ASP A 143 -4.36 -10.60 2.44
CA ASP A 143 -3.95 -11.97 2.14
C ASP A 143 -2.52 -11.98 1.56
N TRP A 144 -2.19 -10.96 0.76
CA TRP A 144 -0.89 -10.81 0.11
C TRP A 144 -0.37 -9.37 0.16
N SER A 145 0.95 -9.26 0.21
CA SER A 145 1.69 -8.01 0.32
C SER A 145 2.83 -7.95 -0.68
N PHE A 146 3.22 -6.73 -0.98
CA PHE A 146 4.15 -6.39 -2.03
C PHE A 146 5.22 -5.56 -1.41
N VAL A 147 6.37 -6.20 -1.25
CA VAL A 147 7.42 -5.64 -0.41
C VAL A 147 8.66 -5.50 -1.26
N ARG A 148 9.49 -4.53 -0.91
CA ARG A 148 10.80 -4.37 -1.52
C ARG A 148 11.85 -4.52 -0.45
N ARG A 149 12.93 -5.27 -0.75
CA ARG A 149 14.05 -5.41 0.20
C ARG A 149 14.60 -4.02 0.54
N GLY A 150 14.82 -3.76 1.83
CA GLY A 150 15.28 -2.47 2.34
C GLY A 150 14.17 -1.46 2.67
N TYR A 151 12.94 -1.69 2.21
CA TYR A 151 11.79 -0.82 2.47
C TYR A 151 11.03 -1.36 3.68
N MET A 152 11.53 -1.03 4.88
CA MET A 152 10.97 -1.47 6.14
C MET A 152 10.49 -0.28 6.98
N THR A 153 9.49 -0.53 7.82
CA THR A 153 9.06 0.42 8.85
C THR A 153 10.21 0.67 9.83
N SER A 154 10.29 1.91 10.33
CA SER A 154 11.22 2.30 11.40
C SER A 154 10.77 1.81 12.78
N THR A 155 9.52 1.35 12.90
CA THR A 155 8.91 0.87 14.14
C THR A 155 9.42 -0.50 14.57
N THR A 156 9.22 -0.85 15.85
CA THR A 156 9.50 -2.20 16.38
C THR A 156 8.18 -2.93 16.70
N PRO A 157 8.00 -4.19 16.29
CA PRO A 157 8.89 -4.95 15.41
C PRO A 157 8.92 -4.32 14.00
N LYS A 158 10.08 -4.41 13.34
CA LYS A 158 10.20 -3.98 11.95
C LYS A 158 9.34 -4.88 11.07
N SER A 159 8.69 -4.27 10.11
CA SER A 159 7.92 -4.96 9.07
C SER A 159 8.23 -4.32 7.72
N TYR A 160 7.95 -5.02 6.64
CA TYR A 160 8.06 -4.39 5.33
C TYR A 160 6.92 -3.38 5.12
N ILE A 161 7.21 -2.32 4.37
CA ILE A 161 6.16 -1.43 3.85
C ILE A 161 5.44 -2.18 2.73
N ASN A 162 4.11 -2.33 2.83
CA ASN A 162 3.31 -2.89 1.74
C ASN A 162 3.07 -1.83 0.67
N LEU A 163 3.53 -2.07 -0.55
CA LEU A 163 3.39 -1.15 -1.67
C LEU A 163 2.08 -1.33 -2.45
N CYS A 164 1.37 -2.45 -2.24
CA CYS A 164 0.17 -2.79 -3.01
C CYS A 164 -0.66 -3.87 -2.28
N PRO A 165 -1.34 -3.61 -1.16
CA PRO A 165 -2.10 -4.67 -0.48
C PRO A 165 -3.08 -5.38 -1.42
N GLY A 166 -3.19 -6.70 -1.28
CA GLY A 166 -4.08 -7.51 -2.08
C GLY A 166 -4.91 -8.47 -1.24
N ASP A 167 -6.09 -8.79 -1.74
CA ASP A 167 -7.03 -9.76 -1.14
C ASP A 167 -7.33 -10.86 -2.16
N THR A 168 -7.71 -12.04 -1.70
CA THR A 168 -8.18 -13.15 -2.54
C THR A 168 -9.57 -13.57 -2.11
N LYS A 169 -10.47 -13.74 -3.09
CA LYS A 169 -11.86 -14.09 -2.81
C LYS A 169 -12.36 -15.19 -3.71
N LEU A 170 -13.10 -16.13 -3.13
CA LEU A 170 -13.75 -17.20 -3.87
C LEU A 170 -14.93 -16.65 -4.66
N GLY A 171 -15.09 -17.11 -5.90
CA GLY A 171 -16.17 -16.68 -6.80
C GLY A 171 -17.58 -16.96 -6.27
N VAL A 172 -17.74 -17.85 -5.28
CA VAL A 172 -19.03 -18.08 -4.61
C VAL A 172 -19.38 -16.98 -3.60
N LYS A 173 -18.37 -16.26 -3.05
CA LYS A 173 -18.55 -15.20 -2.05
C LYS A 173 -18.45 -13.79 -2.63
N TRP A 174 -17.89 -13.67 -3.83
CA TRP A 174 -17.77 -12.39 -4.51
C TRP A 174 -17.70 -12.60 -6.02
N LYS A 175 -18.55 -11.90 -6.76
CA LYS A 175 -18.63 -11.97 -8.22
C LYS A 175 -18.55 -10.58 -8.81
N HIS A 176 -17.87 -10.43 -9.93
CA HIS A 176 -17.69 -9.13 -10.55
C HIS A 176 -19.05 -8.51 -10.95
N GLU A 177 -20.01 -9.31 -11.39
CA GLU A 177 -21.35 -8.88 -11.81
C GLU A 177 -22.14 -8.21 -10.68
N TRP A 178 -21.83 -8.54 -9.43
CA TRP A 178 -22.55 -8.02 -8.27
C TRP A 178 -22.37 -6.50 -8.08
N HIS A 179 -21.38 -5.86 -8.70
CA HIS A 179 -21.29 -4.39 -8.66
C HIS A 179 -22.52 -3.70 -9.26
N ARG A 180 -23.27 -4.40 -10.15
CA ARG A 180 -24.49 -3.89 -10.78
C ARG A 180 -25.76 -4.40 -10.11
N THR A 181 -25.75 -5.63 -9.59
CA THR A 181 -26.96 -6.31 -9.10
C THR A 181 -27.08 -6.38 -7.57
N ASP A 182 -25.94 -6.38 -6.86
CA ASP A 182 -25.87 -6.45 -5.40
C ASP A 182 -24.62 -5.70 -4.90
N PHE A 183 -24.65 -4.38 -5.06
CA PHE A 183 -23.50 -3.53 -4.71
C PHE A 183 -23.14 -3.62 -3.22
N LYS A 184 -24.12 -3.88 -2.34
CA LYS A 184 -23.91 -4.03 -0.89
C LYS A 184 -23.01 -5.21 -0.57
N THR A 185 -23.22 -6.37 -1.20
CA THR A 185 -22.34 -7.53 -1.02
C THR A 185 -21.02 -7.35 -1.77
N TRP A 186 -21.08 -6.78 -2.96
CA TRP A 186 -19.89 -6.55 -3.80
C TRP A 186 -18.87 -5.62 -3.15
N LYS A 187 -19.31 -4.54 -2.49
CA LYS A 187 -18.37 -3.55 -1.96
C LYS A 187 -17.55 -4.06 -0.77
N VAL A 188 -17.96 -5.12 -0.07
CA VAL A 188 -17.30 -5.55 1.18
C VAL A 188 -15.79 -5.84 1.01
N PRO A 189 -15.33 -6.69 0.07
CA PRO A 189 -13.89 -6.89 -0.15
C PRO A 189 -13.18 -5.64 -0.68
N ALA A 190 -13.88 -4.79 -1.43
CA ALA A 190 -13.31 -3.54 -1.92
C ALA A 190 -13.08 -2.52 -0.79
N GLU A 191 -14.03 -2.38 0.13
CA GLU A 191 -13.90 -1.57 1.36
C GLU A 191 -12.74 -2.08 2.24
N GLN A 192 -12.57 -3.41 2.31
CA GLN A 192 -11.45 -4.03 3.00
C GLN A 192 -10.10 -3.67 2.36
N ILE A 193 -9.94 -3.81 1.04
CA ILE A 193 -8.72 -3.40 0.29
C ILE A 193 -8.45 -1.90 0.41
N GLN A 194 -9.50 -1.08 0.37
CA GLN A 194 -9.39 0.36 0.55
C GLN A 194 -8.87 0.72 1.95
N THR A 195 -9.42 0.07 2.98
CA THR A 195 -8.95 0.19 4.36
C THR A 195 -7.47 -0.20 4.49
N TYR A 196 -7.04 -1.26 3.79
CA TYR A 196 -5.63 -1.61 3.72
C TYR A 196 -4.82 -0.47 3.10
N SER A 197 -5.22 -0.03 1.91
CA SER A 197 -4.46 0.91 1.10
C SER A 197 -4.31 2.27 1.79
N ASP A 198 -5.37 2.79 2.39
CA ASP A 198 -5.35 4.11 3.05
C ASP A 198 -4.88 4.00 4.51
N ASP A 199 -5.78 3.55 5.40
CA ASP A 199 -5.56 3.55 6.84
C ASP A 199 -4.29 2.79 7.26
N HIS A 200 -3.94 1.70 6.55
CA HIS A 200 -2.88 0.77 6.95
C HIS A 200 -1.57 0.90 6.18
N TRP A 201 -1.52 1.45 4.98
CA TRP A 201 -0.23 1.61 4.29
C TRP A 201 -0.04 2.95 3.59
N ASN A 202 -1.10 3.77 3.48
CA ASN A 202 -1.10 5.00 2.69
C ASN A 202 -0.49 4.80 1.29
N VAL A 203 -0.92 3.75 0.58
CA VAL A 203 -0.44 3.42 -0.75
C VAL A 203 -1.54 3.57 -1.80
N ARG A 204 -1.14 4.05 -2.98
CA ARG A 204 -1.97 4.38 -4.13
C ARG A 204 -2.76 3.17 -4.61
N TYR A 205 -4.03 3.07 -4.21
CA TYR A 205 -5.11 2.33 -4.90
C TYR A 205 -6.51 2.91 -4.63
N VAL A 206 -6.59 4.16 -4.17
CA VAL A 206 -7.84 4.84 -3.79
C VAL A 206 -7.72 6.31 -4.19
N GLY A 207 -8.70 6.85 -4.93
CA GLY A 207 -8.79 8.30 -5.13
C GLY A 207 -9.31 8.96 -3.86
N SER A 208 -8.59 9.94 -3.31
CA SER A 208 -9.17 10.75 -2.22
C SER A 208 -10.22 11.71 -2.79
N GLY A 209 -11.42 11.73 -2.22
CA GLY A 209 -12.54 12.45 -2.83
C GLY A 209 -12.76 13.86 -2.30
N LEU A 210 -13.90 14.41 -2.73
CA LEU A 210 -14.14 15.80 -3.12
C LEU A 210 -14.18 16.85 -2.00
N SER A 211 -13.66 16.56 -0.81
CA SER A 211 -13.64 17.54 0.30
C SER A 211 -12.72 18.75 0.04
N THR A 212 -11.90 18.74 -1.01
CA THR A 212 -11.08 19.90 -1.42
C THR A 212 -11.87 21.03 -2.09
N THR A 213 -13.14 20.81 -2.46
CA THR A 213 -14.01 21.89 -2.98
C THR A 213 -14.88 22.54 -1.91
N ARG A 214 -14.89 22.02 -0.68
CA ARG A 214 -15.52 22.72 0.44
C ARG A 214 -14.55 23.75 1.00
N SER A 215 -15.01 25.00 1.09
CA SER A 215 -14.32 26.00 1.90
C SER A 215 -14.06 25.41 3.28
N LEU A 216 -12.79 25.35 3.69
CA LEU A 216 -12.43 25.14 5.09
C LEU A 216 -13.35 26.04 5.90
N ARG A 217 -14.09 25.47 6.86
CA ARG A 217 -14.67 26.31 7.90
C ARG A 217 -13.47 26.96 8.57
N THR A 218 -13.22 28.21 8.22
CA THR A 218 -12.45 29.12 9.05
C THR A 218 -13.24 29.15 10.35
N ALA A 219 -12.84 28.31 11.32
CA ALA A 219 -13.12 28.63 12.69
C ALA A 219 -12.41 29.96 12.88
N ALA A 220 -13.18 31.04 12.81
CA ALA A 220 -12.71 32.34 13.21
C ALA A 220 -12.11 32.12 14.59
N SER A 221 -10.78 32.21 14.68
CA SER A 221 -10.10 32.44 15.92
C SER A 221 -10.57 33.83 16.36
N THR A 222 -11.74 33.87 17.00
CA THR A 222 -12.15 35.02 17.80
C THR A 222 -11.20 35.06 18.97
N LEU A 223 -10.10 35.76 18.71
CA LEU A 223 -9.13 36.24 19.66
C LEU A 223 -9.87 37.24 20.56
N GLY A 224 -10.29 36.76 21.73
CA GLY A 224 -10.59 37.57 22.91
C GLY A 224 -11.91 38.31 22.90
N HIS A 225 -12.95 37.74 23.50
CA HIS A 225 -13.95 38.45 24.31
C HIS A 225 -14.46 37.46 25.36
N ALA A 226 -14.00 37.60 26.59
CA ALA A 226 -14.67 38.33 27.68
C ALA A 226 -15.55 37.38 28.50
N ARG A 227 -15.15 37.18 29.77
CA ARG A 227 -15.95 36.49 30.78
C ARG A 227 -17.24 37.27 30.98
N VAL A 228 -18.39 36.61 30.80
CA VAL A 228 -19.65 37.05 31.37
C VAL A 228 -20.12 35.91 32.26
N ALA A 229 -20.11 36.15 33.56
CA ALA A 229 -20.81 35.31 34.52
C ALA A 229 -22.31 35.62 34.38
N SER A 230 -23.12 34.57 34.25
CA SER A 230 -24.55 34.63 34.54
C SER A 230 -24.88 33.49 35.47
N ASP A 231 -25.44 33.87 36.61
CA ASP A 231 -25.86 33.05 37.72
C ASP A 231 -26.94 32.02 37.32
N GLU A 232 -27.04 30.98 38.15
CA GLU A 232 -28.18 30.06 38.28
C GLU A 232 -28.40 29.05 37.13
N THR A 233 -27.62 27.97 37.11
CA THR A 233 -28.24 26.64 37.11
C THR A 233 -27.33 25.66 37.84
N ASP A 234 -27.66 25.48 39.10
CA ASP A 234 -27.11 24.51 40.04
C ASP A 234 -27.57 23.10 39.64
N LEU A 235 -26.63 22.21 39.35
CA LEU A 235 -26.73 20.75 39.58
C LEU A 235 -25.33 20.16 39.47
N SER A 236 -24.50 20.54 40.44
CA SER A 236 -23.28 19.86 40.85
C SER A 236 -23.61 18.57 41.62
N SER A 237 -23.27 17.40 41.06
CA SER A 237 -22.98 16.12 41.74
C SER A 237 -22.90 15.04 40.64
N LEU A 238 -21.85 14.25 40.43
CA LEU A 238 -20.78 13.78 41.29
C LEU A 238 -19.51 13.50 40.46
N MET A 239 -18.39 13.85 41.07
CA MET A 239 -17.02 13.78 40.57
C MET A 239 -16.51 12.34 40.37
N THR A 240 -15.79 12.12 39.27
CA THR A 240 -14.59 11.25 39.23
C THR A 240 -13.60 11.87 38.23
N PRO A 241 -12.29 11.90 38.50
CA PRO A 241 -11.38 12.93 37.98
C PRO A 241 -10.95 12.69 36.54
N LEU A 242 -10.83 13.80 35.82
CA LEU A 242 -10.27 13.96 34.48
C LEU A 242 -8.87 13.35 34.38
N SER A 243 -8.71 12.35 33.50
CA SER A 243 -7.42 11.97 32.96
C SER A 243 -7.18 12.78 31.69
N ILE A 244 -6.28 13.76 31.76
CA ILE A 244 -5.74 14.44 30.58
C ILE A 244 -4.86 13.42 29.85
N THR A 245 -5.43 12.71 28.88
CA THR A 245 -4.62 12.01 27.88
C THR A 245 -4.14 13.05 26.89
N THR A 246 -2.82 13.27 26.89
CA THR A 246 -2.10 14.03 25.87
C THR A 246 -2.13 13.24 24.55
N HIS A 247 -3.29 13.18 23.91
CA HIS A 247 -3.36 12.80 22.51
C HIS A 247 -2.81 13.96 21.69
N SER A 248 -1.71 13.71 20.97
CA SER A 248 -1.30 14.57 19.88
C SER A 248 -2.47 14.71 18.93
N TYR A 249 -2.89 15.95 18.74
CA TYR A 249 -3.89 16.36 17.77
C TYR A 249 -3.49 15.82 16.39
N ARG A 250 -4.17 14.78 15.92
CA ARG A 250 -4.30 14.53 14.48
C ARG A 250 -5.46 15.39 14.03
N ASP A 251 -5.22 16.28 13.08
CA ASP A 251 -6.28 16.73 12.17
C ASP A 251 -6.74 15.47 11.42
N ASP A 252 -7.62 14.68 12.02
CA ASP A 252 -8.44 13.77 11.25
C ASP A 252 -9.27 14.69 10.33
N PRO A 253 -9.09 14.64 8.99
CA PRO A 253 -9.97 15.40 8.14
C PRO A 253 -11.39 14.87 8.34
N PRO A 254 -12.33 15.67 8.88
CA PRO A 254 -13.68 15.20 9.09
C PRO A 254 -14.32 15.02 7.71
N ASN A 255 -14.68 13.78 7.36
CA ASN A 255 -15.32 13.38 6.11
C ASN A 255 -14.50 13.63 4.84
N VAL A 256 -13.43 12.87 4.62
CA VAL A 256 -13.00 12.61 3.23
C VAL A 256 -14.00 11.60 2.64
N GLU A 257 -14.98 12.08 1.88
CA GLU A 257 -15.70 11.20 0.97
C GLU A 257 -14.68 10.63 0.00
N TYR A 258 -14.57 9.31 -0.12
CA TYR A 258 -13.66 8.69 -1.08
C TYR A 258 -14.24 8.80 -2.49
N GLN A 259 -13.38 9.00 -3.49
CA GLN A 259 -13.82 8.86 -4.89
C GLN A 259 -14.26 7.42 -5.14
N PRO A 260 -15.11 7.18 -6.15
CA PRO A 260 -15.27 5.85 -6.70
C PRO A 260 -13.91 5.21 -6.96
N ILE A 261 -13.74 3.93 -6.59
CA ILE A 261 -12.52 3.22 -6.95
C ILE A 261 -12.51 2.94 -8.45
N LYS A 262 -11.33 3.09 -9.07
CA LYS A 262 -11.08 2.64 -10.45
C LYS A 262 -10.79 1.15 -10.43
N ALA A 263 -11.59 0.35 -11.14
CA ALA A 263 -11.46 -1.11 -11.19
C ALA A 263 -11.33 -1.62 -12.64
N LYS A 264 -10.51 -2.64 -12.84
CA LYS A 264 -10.46 -3.43 -14.08
C LYS A 264 -10.73 -4.89 -13.78
N PHE A 265 -11.70 -5.48 -14.46
CA PHE A 265 -12.04 -6.90 -14.33
C PHE A 265 -11.39 -7.70 -15.46
N ILE A 266 -10.66 -8.75 -15.10
CA ILE A 266 -9.90 -9.58 -16.04
C ILE A 266 -10.30 -11.03 -15.80
N PRO A 267 -11.02 -11.67 -16.73
CA PRO A 267 -11.43 -13.06 -16.58
C PRO A 267 -10.24 -14.02 -16.46
N TRP A 268 -10.37 -15.00 -15.57
CA TRP A 268 -9.33 -16.00 -15.29
C TRP A 268 -8.93 -16.83 -16.51
N THR A 269 -9.91 -17.12 -17.39
CA THR A 269 -9.77 -18.03 -18.53
C THR A 269 -9.19 -17.39 -19.79
N ILE A 270 -8.94 -16.07 -19.79
CA ILE A 270 -8.38 -15.40 -20.96
C ILE A 270 -6.93 -15.82 -21.15
N VAL A 271 -6.71 -16.58 -22.21
CA VAL A 271 -5.40 -16.90 -22.78
C VAL A 271 -5.33 -16.18 -24.12
N SER A 272 -5.18 -14.84 -24.09
CA SER A 272 -5.17 -14.03 -25.30
C SER A 272 -3.90 -13.20 -25.38
N LYS A 273 -3.60 -12.71 -26.59
CA LYS A 273 -2.55 -11.69 -26.83
C LYS A 273 -2.82 -10.37 -26.09
N GLY A 274 -4.00 -10.17 -25.51
CA GLY A 274 -4.35 -8.97 -24.75
C GLY A 274 -3.89 -8.99 -23.30
N LEU A 275 -4.57 -8.22 -22.46
CA LEU A 275 -4.31 -8.15 -21.02
C LEU A 275 -4.93 -9.38 -20.33
N ASN A 276 -4.09 -10.31 -19.92
CA ASN A 276 -4.46 -11.48 -19.11
C ASN A 276 -4.13 -11.25 -17.62
N VAL A 277 -4.49 -12.21 -16.74
CA VAL A 277 -4.26 -12.09 -15.28
C VAL A 277 -2.78 -11.88 -14.93
N LYS A 278 -1.86 -12.66 -15.51
CA LYS A 278 -0.41 -12.55 -15.22
C LYS A 278 0.18 -11.23 -15.70
N LYS A 279 -0.20 -10.77 -16.90
CA LYS A 279 0.20 -9.46 -17.45
C LYS A 279 -0.33 -8.29 -16.61
N ALA A 280 -1.57 -8.40 -16.14
CA ALA A 280 -2.16 -7.39 -15.26
C ALA A 280 -1.48 -7.32 -13.90
N LEU A 281 -1.24 -8.48 -13.26
CA LEU A 281 -0.47 -8.54 -12.02
C LEU A 281 0.94 -7.98 -12.23
N PHE A 282 1.63 -8.38 -13.30
CA PHE A 282 2.93 -7.82 -13.67
C PHE A 282 2.90 -6.29 -13.79
N MET A 283 1.95 -5.75 -14.56
CA MET A 283 1.77 -4.30 -14.72
C MET A 283 1.55 -3.61 -13.37
N LEU A 284 0.60 -4.10 -12.58
CA LEU A 284 0.27 -3.55 -11.27
C LEU A 284 1.50 -3.48 -10.35
N PHE A 285 2.36 -4.51 -10.38
CA PHE A 285 3.50 -4.59 -9.49
C PHE A 285 4.67 -3.73 -9.98
N MET A 286 4.86 -3.63 -11.29
CA MET A 286 5.80 -2.68 -11.88
C MET A 286 5.41 -1.24 -11.50
N LEU A 287 4.12 -0.90 -11.59
CA LEU A 287 3.60 0.40 -11.16
C LEU A 287 3.85 0.66 -9.66
N ALA A 288 3.51 -0.29 -8.80
CA ALA A 288 3.69 -0.16 -7.35
C ALA A 288 5.17 0.00 -6.93
N GLY A 289 6.08 -0.64 -7.65
CA GLY A 289 7.51 -0.65 -7.33
C GLY A 289 8.34 0.43 -8.03
N ALA A 290 7.74 1.17 -8.99
CA ALA A 290 8.43 2.15 -9.81
C ALA A 290 9.13 3.26 -8.97
N PRO A 291 10.42 3.54 -9.17
CA PRO A 291 11.12 4.64 -8.52
C PRO A 291 10.50 6.00 -8.87
N GLY A 292 10.38 6.91 -7.90
CA GLY A 292 9.88 8.27 -8.11
C GLY A 292 8.42 8.42 -8.59
N GLY A 293 7.69 7.31 -8.81
CA GLY A 293 6.26 7.36 -9.15
C GLY A 293 5.38 7.71 -7.95
N PRO A 294 4.16 8.22 -8.17
CA PRO A 294 3.23 8.49 -7.08
C PRO A 294 2.75 7.15 -6.50
N LYS A 295 3.22 6.82 -5.30
CA LYS A 295 2.93 5.58 -4.57
C LYS A 295 1.94 5.76 -3.44
N LEU A 296 1.62 6.99 -3.07
CA LEU A 296 0.76 7.30 -1.92
C LEU A 296 -0.66 7.64 -2.39
N VAL A 297 -1.61 7.61 -1.44
CA VAL A 297 -2.97 8.10 -1.71
C VAL A 297 -2.89 9.59 -2.06
N GLN A 298 -3.49 9.99 -3.19
CA GLN A 298 -3.52 11.37 -3.69
C GLN A 298 -4.95 11.76 -4.10
N THR A 299 -5.18 13.06 -4.27
CA THR A 299 -6.46 13.63 -4.72
C THR A 299 -6.70 13.46 -6.20
N ASP A 300 -5.61 13.50 -6.96
CA ASP A 300 -5.59 13.19 -8.38
C ASP A 300 -4.27 12.51 -8.71
N TYR A 301 -4.28 11.79 -9.82
CA TYR A 301 -3.12 11.06 -10.30
C TYR A 301 -2.84 11.44 -11.75
N PRO A 302 -1.55 11.60 -12.12
CA PRO A 302 -1.21 11.81 -13.51
C PRO A 302 -1.62 10.57 -14.33
N PRO A 303 -1.95 10.75 -15.63
CA PRO A 303 -2.22 9.64 -16.53
C PRO A 303 -1.10 8.61 -16.51
N LEU A 304 -1.42 7.33 -16.67
CA LEU A 304 -0.43 6.26 -16.54
C LEU A 304 0.76 6.46 -17.48
N ASP A 305 0.51 6.81 -18.75
CA ASP A 305 1.54 7.08 -19.76
C ASP A 305 1.80 8.59 -19.87
N SER A 306 2.49 9.13 -18.87
CA SER A 306 2.84 10.55 -18.81
C SER A 306 4.18 10.77 -18.12
N TRP A 307 4.75 11.95 -18.36
CA TRP A 307 6.06 12.35 -17.87
C TRP A 307 5.96 13.65 -17.10
N TRP A 308 6.94 13.92 -16.24
CA TRP A 308 7.06 15.21 -15.58
C TRP A 308 8.53 15.67 -15.59
N PRO A 309 8.78 16.99 -15.66
CA PRO A 309 10.13 17.52 -15.61
C PRO A 309 10.68 17.48 -14.18
N GLU A 310 11.83 16.83 -14.02
CA GLU A 310 12.57 16.70 -12.76
C GLU A 310 13.95 17.36 -12.94
N GLY A 311 14.05 18.66 -12.64
CA GLY A 311 15.27 19.43 -12.88
C GLY A 311 15.59 19.54 -14.37
N SER A 312 16.71 18.96 -14.80
CA SER A 312 17.17 18.97 -16.20
C SER A 312 16.75 17.72 -16.99
N VAL A 313 16.03 16.79 -16.38
CA VAL A 313 15.60 15.54 -17.00
C VAL A 313 14.08 15.39 -16.92
N PHE A 314 13.54 14.38 -17.59
CA PHE A 314 12.14 13.99 -17.51
C PHE A 314 12.04 12.62 -16.86
N ARG A 315 11.11 12.47 -15.91
CA ARG A 315 10.79 11.17 -15.31
C ARG A 315 9.40 10.74 -15.71
N HIS A 316 9.26 9.49 -16.09
CA HIS A 316 7.98 8.89 -16.40
C HIS A 316 7.21 8.61 -15.10
N ASN A 317 5.97 9.10 -14.99
CA ASN A 317 5.16 9.04 -13.76
C ASN A 317 4.91 7.61 -13.26
N SER A 318 4.66 6.67 -14.19
CA SER A 318 4.32 5.29 -13.83
C SER A 318 5.47 4.28 -13.83
N THR A 319 6.48 4.44 -14.71
CA THR A 319 7.58 3.47 -14.81
C THR A 319 8.80 3.88 -14.00
N GLY A 320 8.91 5.16 -13.65
CA GLY A 320 10.11 5.72 -13.03
C GLY A 320 11.28 5.91 -14.00
N LYS A 321 11.12 5.54 -15.29
CA LYS A 321 12.15 5.72 -16.32
C LYS A 321 12.53 7.19 -16.44
N VAL A 322 13.82 7.48 -16.49
CA VAL A 322 14.35 8.83 -16.70
C VAL A 322 14.80 8.98 -18.15
N SER A 323 14.60 10.16 -18.73
CA SER A 323 15.08 10.50 -20.06
C SER A 323 15.51 11.96 -20.13
N ASN A 324 16.54 12.25 -20.92
CA ASN A 324 16.94 13.62 -21.25
C ASN A 324 16.08 14.24 -22.37
N TYR A 325 15.38 13.40 -23.15
CA TYR A 325 14.62 13.81 -24.31
C TYR A 325 13.27 13.09 -24.37
N LEU A 326 12.22 13.81 -24.76
CA LEU A 326 10.89 13.26 -24.98
C LEU A 326 10.52 13.38 -26.45
N GLN A 327 9.62 12.50 -26.91
CA GLN A 327 9.02 12.66 -28.22
C GLN A 327 8.07 13.87 -28.20
N PRO A 328 7.90 14.60 -29.32
CA PRO A 328 7.04 15.80 -29.34
C PRO A 328 5.60 15.57 -28.91
N THR A 329 5.09 14.35 -29.04
CA THR A 329 3.70 13.96 -28.70
C THR A 329 3.56 13.39 -27.28
N THR A 330 4.64 13.36 -26.50
CA THR A 330 4.62 12.82 -25.14
C THR A 330 3.80 13.72 -24.20
N LEU A 331 2.92 13.12 -23.39
CA LEU A 331 2.10 13.84 -22.43
C LEU A 331 2.91 14.24 -21.20
N LEU A 332 2.90 15.54 -20.87
CA LEU A 332 3.44 16.07 -19.63
C LEU A 332 2.33 16.24 -18.60
N SER A 333 2.51 15.69 -17.40
CA SER A 333 1.58 15.83 -16.28
C SER A 333 2.36 15.80 -14.98
N HIS A 334 2.28 16.86 -14.18
CA HIS A 334 2.89 16.87 -12.86
C HIS A 334 2.09 15.99 -11.89
N PRO A 335 2.75 15.20 -11.02
CA PRO A 335 2.05 14.51 -9.95
C PRO A 335 1.53 15.56 -8.94
N SER A 336 0.23 15.58 -8.72
CA SER A 336 -0.40 16.39 -7.66
C SER A 336 -0.17 15.70 -6.31
N GLY A 337 0.87 16.11 -5.60
CA GLY A 337 1.18 15.62 -4.26
C GLY A 337 2.68 15.41 -4.05
N GLU A 338 3.12 15.37 -2.80
CA GLU A 338 4.52 15.09 -2.48
C GLU A 338 4.92 13.74 -3.10
N VAL A 339 5.96 13.76 -3.94
CA VAL A 339 6.69 12.56 -4.35
C VAL A 339 7.51 12.11 -3.14
N ALA A 340 6.82 11.67 -2.08
CA ALA A 340 7.48 11.21 -0.89
C ALA A 340 8.02 9.80 -1.14
N ASP A 341 9.35 9.67 -1.07
CA ASP A 341 9.97 8.35 -0.93
C ASP A 341 9.53 7.77 0.41
N PRO A 342 8.93 6.55 0.46
CA PRO A 342 8.54 5.90 1.71
C PRO A 342 9.71 5.68 2.69
N THR A 343 10.96 5.96 2.30
CA THR A 343 12.11 5.98 3.21
C THR A 343 12.19 7.21 4.11
N THR A 344 11.44 8.28 3.82
CA THR A 344 11.39 9.45 4.69
C THR A 344 10.62 9.08 5.97
N PRO A 345 11.27 9.05 7.14
CA PRO A 345 10.54 8.88 8.39
C PRO A 345 9.54 10.02 8.47
N VAL A 346 8.27 9.72 8.73
CA VAL A 346 7.43 10.71 9.41
C VAL A 346 8.14 10.97 10.73
N GLU A 347 8.95 12.03 10.79
CA GLU A 347 9.56 12.47 12.03
C GLU A 347 8.43 12.81 12.98
N GLU A 348 8.17 11.94 13.95
CA GLU A 348 7.59 12.40 15.20
C GLU A 348 8.50 13.52 15.72
N PRO A 349 7.95 14.69 16.12
CA PRO A 349 8.74 15.84 16.51
C PRO A 349 9.61 15.47 17.72
N ARG A 350 10.90 15.22 17.45
CA ARG A 350 11.93 15.01 18.46
C ARG A 350 12.16 16.33 19.18
N ARG A 351 11.47 16.53 20.31
CA ARG A 351 11.83 17.56 21.29
C ARG A 351 13.21 17.24 21.88
N ARG A 352 14.26 17.90 21.37
CA ARG A 352 15.47 18.23 22.13
C ARG A 352 15.93 19.62 21.74
N GLY A 353 15.86 20.54 22.71
CA GLY A 353 16.49 21.84 22.69
C GLY A 353 16.57 22.32 24.13
N ALA A 354 17.74 22.09 24.73
CA ALA A 354 18.14 22.63 26.02
C ALA A 354 18.63 24.08 25.85
N HIS A 355 18.33 24.94 26.83
CA HIS A 355 19.13 26.09 27.30
C HIS A 355 18.34 26.69 28.48
N GLU A 356 18.78 26.46 29.73
CA GLU A 356 19.60 27.41 30.52
C GLU A 356 18.93 28.77 30.71
N GLU A 357 18.45 29.05 31.93
CA GLU A 357 19.12 30.00 32.84
C GLU A 357 18.34 30.23 34.16
N ARG A 358 19.14 30.40 35.22
CA ARG A 358 18.91 31.18 36.46
C ARG A 358 18.18 30.58 37.68
N ALA A 359 19.03 29.99 38.52
CA ALA A 359 19.52 30.54 39.81
C ALA A 359 18.62 30.55 41.08
N SER A 360 19.21 29.93 42.12
CA SER A 360 19.19 30.29 43.55
C SER A 360 17.90 29.90 44.31
N GLU A 361 17.86 29.27 45.50
CA GLU A 361 18.74 29.29 46.68
C GLU A 361 18.50 28.05 47.61
N VAL A 362 19.60 27.55 48.19
CA VAL A 362 19.83 27.27 49.64
C VAL A 362 19.21 26.03 50.36
N ALA A 363 20.14 25.13 50.74
CA ALA A 363 20.31 24.37 52.02
C ALA A 363 19.18 23.43 52.53
N SER A 364 19.40 22.28 53.19
CA SER A 364 20.55 21.58 53.78
C SER A 364 20.04 20.26 54.42
N GLY A 365 20.92 19.25 54.56
CA GLY A 365 20.84 18.17 55.58
C GLY A 365 20.21 16.86 55.10
N SER A 366 20.94 15.78 54.81
CA SER A 366 21.84 14.90 55.62
C SER A 366 21.11 13.68 56.23
N GLY A 367 21.63 12.48 55.98
CA GLY A 367 21.35 11.23 56.71
C GLY A 367 21.13 10.03 55.78
N ASN A 368 22.18 9.25 55.47
CA ASN A 368 22.53 7.93 56.06
C ASN A 368 21.64 6.78 55.51
N GLU A 369 22.09 5.55 55.21
CA GLU A 369 23.37 4.86 55.27
C GLU A 369 23.24 3.50 54.55
N GLN A 370 24.34 3.07 53.91
CA GLN A 370 24.96 1.72 53.84
C GLN A 370 24.18 0.40 53.63
N GLY A 371 24.75 -0.44 52.75
CA GLY A 371 24.67 -1.91 52.81
C GLY A 371 24.78 -2.63 51.44
N ARG A 372 25.90 -2.61 50.70
CA ARG A 372 27.07 -3.53 50.77
C ARG A 372 26.78 -4.98 50.29
N GLY A 373 27.34 -5.40 49.15
CA GLY A 373 27.39 -6.82 48.74
C GLY A 373 27.91 -7.13 47.32
N LYS A 374 29.22 -7.06 47.09
CA LYS A 374 29.96 -7.52 45.88
C LYS A 374 30.22 -9.04 45.91
N ARG A 375 30.25 -9.70 44.73
CA ARG A 375 31.31 -10.60 44.17
C ARG A 375 30.70 -11.54 43.11
N ARG A 376 31.03 -11.43 41.81
CA ARG A 376 32.23 -11.87 41.05
C ARG A 376 32.19 -13.35 40.59
N ARG A 377 32.16 -13.49 39.25
CA ARG A 377 32.93 -14.39 38.35
C ARG A 377 32.94 -15.91 38.63
N VAL A 378 32.75 -16.73 37.58
CA VAL A 378 33.82 -17.33 36.74
C VAL A 378 33.15 -18.23 35.67
N ASP A 379 33.60 -18.11 34.42
CA ASP A 379 33.31 -18.99 33.28
C ASP A 379 34.02 -20.35 33.37
N VAL A 380 33.56 -21.29 32.53
CA VAL A 380 34.32 -22.26 31.69
C VAL A 380 33.70 -23.66 31.74
N LYS A 381 33.06 -24.04 30.63
CA LYS A 381 33.47 -25.19 29.81
C LYS A 381 33.12 -24.94 28.36
#